data_AF-A0A9D5ZWD2-F1
#
_entry.id   AF-A0A9D5ZWD2-F1
#
_cell.length_a   1.000
_cell.length_b   1.000
_cell.length_c   1.000
_cell.angle_alpha   90.00
_cell.angle_beta   90.00
_cell.angle_gamma   90.00
#
_symmetry.space_group_name_H-M   'P 1'
#
loop_
_entity.id
_entity.type
_entity.pdbx_description
1 polymer ?
#
loop_
_entity_poly.entity_id
_entity_poly.type
_entity_poly.pdbx_seq_one_letter_code
_entity_poly.pdbx_strand_id
1 'polypeptide(L)'
;MKDDRDAQITALQQRNTELVEENRTLRSPAIQAILEELSKAREKHPEWVEDPIHAAAILAEEAGELVKAAIDFSYSGAPIGEMFVEAAQVGAMAIRFLENTLGYARITVRTEDSGNRA
;
A
#
# COMPACT_ATOMS: atom_id res chain seq x y z
N MET A 1 27.41 -23.90 -30.27
CA MET A 1 28.09 -23.57 -28.99
C MET A 1 28.26 -22.07 -28.78
N LYS A 2 28.60 -21.28 -29.81
CA LYS A 2 28.62 -19.80 -29.73
C LYS A 2 27.21 -19.22 -29.53
N ASP A 3 26.24 -19.67 -30.33
CA ASP A 3 24.86 -19.18 -30.28
C ASP A 3 24.15 -19.42 -28.93
N ASP A 4 24.44 -20.54 -28.27
CA ASP A 4 23.89 -20.87 -26.94
C ASP A 4 24.49 -19.98 -25.83
N ARG A 5 25.79 -19.65 -25.97
CA ARG A 5 26.44 -18.69 -25.07
C ARG A 5 25.91 -17.28 -25.27
N ASP A 6 25.69 -16.87 -26.52
CA ASP A 6 25.16 -15.55 -26.85
C ASP A 6 23.72 -15.41 -26.32
N ALA A 7 22.89 -16.45 -26.45
CA ALA A 7 21.55 -16.49 -25.87
C ALA A 7 21.56 -16.37 -24.33
N GLN A 8 22.47 -17.09 -23.65
CA GLN A 8 22.64 -16.98 -22.20
C GLN A 8 23.10 -15.58 -21.77
N ILE A 9 24.02 -14.97 -22.52
CA ILE A 9 24.48 -13.60 -22.26
C ILE A 9 23.31 -12.62 -22.37
N THR A 10 22.49 -12.73 -23.41
CA THR A 10 21.30 -11.88 -23.59
C THR A 10 20.31 -12.04 -22.44
N ALA A 11 20.03 -13.27 -22.01
CA ALA A 11 19.12 -13.52 -20.88
C ALA A 11 19.65 -12.90 -19.57
N LEU A 12 20.95 -13.02 -19.30
CA LEU A 12 21.59 -12.39 -18.14
C LEU A 12 21.54 -10.86 -18.18
N GLN A 13 21.77 -10.28 -19.36
CA GLN A 13 21.66 -8.83 -19.55
C GLN A 13 20.24 -8.33 -19.27
N GLN A 14 19.23 -9.04 -19.78
CA GLN A 14 17.83 -8.71 -19.52
C GLN A 14 17.51 -8.78 -18.02
N ARG A 15 17.91 -9.86 -17.34
CA ARG A 15 17.66 -9.98 -15.89
C ARG A 15 18.37 -8.89 -15.08
N ASN A 16 19.57 -8.50 -15.48
CA ASN A 16 20.27 -7.37 -14.85
C ASN A 16 19.51 -6.05 -15.04
N THR A 17 18.96 -5.80 -16.23
CA THR A 17 18.12 -4.62 -16.48
C THR A 17 16.89 -4.61 -15.59
N GLU A 18 16.18 -5.73 -15.46
CA GLU A 18 15.03 -5.87 -14.55
C GLU A 18 15.42 -5.58 -13.10
N LEU A 19 16.51 -6.18 -12.63
CA LEU A 19 17.02 -5.98 -11.27
C LEU A 19 17.40 -4.53 -10.99
N VAL A 20 17.93 -3.81 -11.97
CA VAL A 20 18.26 -2.38 -11.82
C VAL A 20 17.00 -1.54 -11.62
N GLU A 21 15.94 -1.81 -12.37
CA GLU A 21 14.68 -1.08 -12.23
C GLU A 21 13.90 -1.46 -10.96
N GLU A 22 13.92 -2.74 -10.55
CA GLU A 22 13.40 -3.20 -9.26
C GLU A 22 14.13 -2.46 -8.11
N ASN A 23 15.47 -2.40 -8.16
CA ASN A 23 16.27 -1.69 -7.16
C ASN A 23 15.99 -0.18 -7.14
N ARG A 24 15.81 0.45 -8.31
CA ARG A 24 15.44 1.87 -8.39
C ARG A 24 14.11 2.12 -7.68
N THR A 25 13.13 1.25 -7.92
CA THR A 25 11.79 1.37 -7.33
C THR A 25 11.85 1.22 -5.81
N LEU A 26 12.53 0.19 -5.31
CA LEU A 26 12.68 -0.05 -3.87
C LEU A 26 13.49 1.07 -3.17
N ARG A 27 14.42 1.70 -3.88
CA ARG A 27 15.20 2.84 -3.37
C ARG A 27 14.49 4.19 -3.53
N SER A 28 13.27 4.22 -4.07
CA SER A 28 12.48 5.46 -4.12
C SER A 28 12.23 5.99 -2.70
N PRO A 29 12.53 7.26 -2.39
CA PRO A 29 12.24 7.84 -1.08
C PRO A 29 10.76 7.76 -0.70
N ALA A 30 9.85 7.88 -1.68
CA ALA A 30 8.42 7.75 -1.45
C ALA A 30 8.02 6.32 -1.03
N ILE A 31 8.60 5.30 -1.68
CA ILE A 31 8.33 3.90 -1.33
C ILE A 31 8.91 3.59 0.05
N GLN A 32 10.12 4.06 0.35
CA GLN A 32 10.71 3.88 1.69
C GLN A 32 9.85 4.52 2.78
N ALA A 33 9.39 5.76 2.58
CA ALA A 33 8.51 6.43 3.54
C ALA A 33 7.20 5.66 3.78
N ILE A 34 6.56 5.16 2.72
CA ILE A 34 5.35 4.33 2.83
C ILE A 34 5.63 3.05 3.64
N LEU A 35 6.77 2.38 3.40
CA LEU A 35 7.13 1.16 4.12
C LEU A 35 7.47 1.42 5.60
N GLU A 36 8.09 2.56 5.90
CA GLU A 36 8.35 3.00 7.26
C GLU A 36 7.03 3.26 8.02
N GLU A 37 6.09 3.99 7.42
CA GLU A 37 4.77 4.23 8.02
C GLU A 37 3.95 2.94 8.14
N LEU A 38 4.08 2.02 7.19
CA LEU A 38 3.47 0.69 7.29
C LEU A 38 4.01 -0.10 8.49
N SER A 39 5.32 -0.05 8.75
CA SER A 39 5.91 -0.68 9.94
C SER A 39 5.38 -0.04 11.22
N LYS A 40 5.41 1.29 11.32
CA LYS A 40 4.91 2.03 12.49
C LYS A 40 3.43 1.74 12.76
N ALA A 41 2.60 1.71 11.71
CA ALA A 41 1.18 1.43 11.84
C ALA A 41 0.90 0.00 12.30
N ARG A 42 1.69 -0.99 11.84
CA ARG A 42 1.59 -2.38 12.31
C ARG A 42 2.04 -2.53 13.76
N GLU A 43 3.05 -1.79 14.18
CA GLU A 43 3.49 -1.76 15.59
C GLU A 43 2.42 -1.14 16.50
N LYS A 44 1.84 -0.01 16.08
CA LYS A 44 0.82 0.73 16.84
C LYS A 44 -0.54 0.02 16.85
N HIS A 45 -0.90 -0.62 15.74
CA HIS A 45 -2.17 -1.32 15.54
C HIS A 45 -1.92 -2.71 14.95
N PRO A 46 -1.53 -3.71 15.77
CA PRO A 46 -1.13 -5.04 15.28
C PRO A 46 -2.24 -5.80 14.57
N GLU A 47 -3.47 -5.64 15.05
CA GLU A 47 -4.65 -6.26 14.45
C GLU A 47 -5.25 -5.36 13.37
N TRP A 48 -5.87 -5.98 12.36
CA TRP A 48 -6.63 -5.28 11.33
C TRP A 48 -8.12 -5.51 11.53
N VAL A 49 -8.93 -4.51 11.20
CA VAL A 49 -10.38 -4.57 11.40
C VAL A 49 -11.04 -5.51 10.39
N GLU A 50 -11.96 -6.34 10.89
CA GLU A 50 -12.70 -7.33 10.07
C GLU A 50 -13.86 -6.74 9.27
N ASP A 51 -14.34 -5.55 9.65
CA ASP A 51 -15.36 -4.81 8.91
C ASP A 51 -14.71 -3.99 7.78
N PRO A 52 -15.01 -4.25 6.50
CA PRO A 52 -14.45 -3.50 5.39
C PRO A 52 -14.85 -2.02 5.38
N ILE A 53 -15.99 -1.64 5.98
CA ILE A 53 -16.41 -0.23 6.07
C ILE A 53 -15.51 0.50 7.06
N HIS A 54 -15.29 -0.06 8.25
CA HIS A 54 -14.32 0.47 9.22
C HIS A 54 -12.90 0.51 8.62
N ALA A 55 -12.46 -0.53 7.90
CA ALA A 55 -11.14 -0.53 7.26
C ALA A 55 -10.99 0.60 6.23
N ALA A 56 -12.02 0.83 5.41
CA ALA A 56 -12.02 1.92 4.44
C ALA A 56 -12.07 3.30 5.13
N ALA A 57 -12.75 3.41 6.28
CA ALA A 57 -12.80 4.63 7.06
C ALA A 57 -11.43 5.02 7.63
N ILE A 58 -10.62 4.06 8.09
CA ILE A 58 -9.24 4.30 8.55
C ILE A 58 -8.40 4.87 7.41
N LEU A 59 -8.48 4.29 6.20
CA LEU A 59 -7.79 4.85 5.03
C LEU A 59 -8.29 6.25 4.66
N ALA A 60 -9.60 6.48 4.76
CA ALA A 60 -10.20 7.78 4.45
C ALA A 60 -9.79 8.87 5.46
N GLU A 61 -9.56 8.51 6.73
CA GLU A 61 -9.04 9.42 7.76
C GLU A 61 -7.68 10.00 7.35
N GLU A 62 -6.71 9.14 7.01
CA GLU A 62 -5.38 9.57 6.53
C GLU A 62 -5.47 10.42 5.26
N ALA A 63 -6.39 10.07 4.35
CA ALA A 63 -6.60 10.86 3.14
C ALA A 63 -7.16 12.26 3.45
N GLY A 64 -7.99 12.37 4.48
CA GLY A 64 -8.48 13.64 5.02
C GLY A 64 -7.35 14.46 5.65
N GLU A 65 -6.44 13.83 6.39
CA GLU A 65 -5.26 14.49 6.97
C GLU A 65 -4.32 15.02 5.87
N LEU A 66 -4.12 14.26 4.80
CA LEU A 66 -3.38 14.73 3.62
C LEU A 66 -4.04 15.95 2.96
N VAL A 67 -5.36 15.93 2.78
CA VAL A 67 -6.10 17.08 2.23
C VAL A 67 -5.93 18.30 3.14
N LYS A 68 -6.00 18.12 4.46
CA LYS A 68 -5.76 19.18 5.43
C LYS A 68 -4.33 19.72 5.34
N ALA A 69 -3.32 18.86 5.30
CA ALA A 69 -1.92 19.28 5.15
C ALA A 69 -1.69 20.07 3.85
N ALA A 70 -2.38 19.71 2.77
CA ALA A 70 -2.31 20.45 1.51
C ALA A 70 -2.99 21.84 1.60
N ILE A 71 -4.11 21.94 2.30
CA ILE A 71 -4.77 23.22 2.60
C ILE A 71 -3.85 24.08 3.47
N ASP A 72 -3.28 23.53 4.52
CA ASP A 72 -2.42 24.25 5.46
C ASP A 72 -1.12 24.72 4.78
N PHE A 73 -0.53 23.91 3.90
CA PHE A 73 0.58 24.33 3.05
C PHE A 73 0.19 25.51 2.14
N SER A 74 -0.97 25.43 1.49
CA SER A 74 -1.41 26.39 0.47
C SER A 74 -1.86 27.73 1.05
N TYR A 75 -2.49 27.72 2.22
CA TYR A 75 -3.19 28.88 2.78
C TYR A 75 -2.66 29.34 4.14
N SER A 76 -1.93 28.48 4.86
CA SER A 76 -1.46 28.75 6.23
C SER A 76 0.07 28.80 6.33
N GLY A 77 0.79 28.54 5.23
CA GLY A 77 2.26 28.55 5.19
C GLY A 77 2.90 27.38 5.94
N ALA A 78 2.17 26.27 6.12
CA ALA A 78 2.70 25.08 6.77
C ALA A 78 3.86 24.45 5.94
N PRO A 79 4.76 23.68 6.55
CA PRO A 79 5.86 23.04 5.84
C PRO A 79 5.40 21.99 4.82
N ILE A 80 6.07 21.93 3.66
CA ILE A 80 5.82 20.90 2.63
C ILE A 80 5.99 19.46 3.15
N GLY A 81 6.82 19.29 4.19
CA GLY A 81 7.11 17.98 4.79
C GLY A 81 5.88 17.31 5.39
N GLU A 82 4.89 18.06 5.87
CA GLU A 82 3.66 17.50 6.42
C GLU A 82 2.88 16.75 5.34
N MET A 83 2.70 17.34 4.15
CA MET A 83 2.07 16.64 3.02
C MET A 83 2.80 15.34 2.62
N PHE A 84 4.14 15.31 2.71
CA PHE A 84 4.90 14.10 2.40
C PHE A 84 4.64 12.98 3.42
N VAL A 85 4.57 13.34 4.70
CA VAL A 85 4.29 12.40 5.80
C VAL A 85 2.87 11.85 5.67
N GLU A 86 1.86 12.71 5.50
CA GLU A 86 0.47 12.26 5.36
C GLU A 86 0.27 11.41 4.09
N ALA A 87 0.93 11.74 2.99
CA ALA A 87 0.89 10.92 1.78
C ALA A 87 1.48 9.52 1.99
N ALA A 88 2.54 9.41 2.81
CA ALA A 88 3.13 8.12 3.17
C ALA A 88 2.18 7.29 4.05
N GLN A 89 1.49 7.92 5.02
CA GLN A 89 0.48 7.27 5.85
C GLN A 89 -0.70 6.74 5.02
N VAL A 90 -1.20 7.53 4.06
CA VAL A 90 -2.23 7.09 3.11
C VAL A 90 -1.77 5.84 2.35
N GLY A 91 -0.54 5.86 1.83
CA GLY A 91 0.04 4.70 1.14
C GLY A 91 0.15 3.46 2.05
N ALA A 92 0.57 3.66 3.29
CA ALA A 92 0.66 2.59 4.28
C ALA A 92 -0.72 1.97 4.57
N MET A 93 -1.76 2.79 4.77
CA MET A 93 -3.11 2.29 5.04
C MET A 93 -3.72 1.61 3.81
N ALA A 94 -3.42 2.10 2.60
CA ALA A 94 -3.84 1.44 1.37
C ALA A 94 -3.25 0.04 1.24
N ILE A 95 -1.96 -0.14 1.57
CA ILE A 95 -1.32 -1.46 1.59
C ILE A 95 -2.00 -2.38 2.61
N ARG A 96 -2.21 -1.91 3.85
CA ARG A 96 -2.88 -2.72 4.88
C ARG A 96 -4.29 -3.13 4.46
N PHE A 97 -5.04 -2.21 3.86
CA PHE A 97 -6.37 -2.50 3.32
C PHE A 97 -6.28 -3.60 2.26
N LEU A 98 -5.40 -3.44 1.25
CA LEU A 98 -5.20 -4.40 0.17
C LEU A 98 -4.84 -5.80 0.67
N GLU A 99 -3.92 -5.92 1.63
CA GLU A 99 -3.50 -7.20 2.23
C GLU A 99 -4.65 -7.96 2.89
N ASN A 100 -5.68 -7.24 3.37
CA ASN A 100 -6.81 -7.83 4.08
C ASN A 100 -8.07 -7.99 3.21
N THR A 101 -8.08 -7.48 1.97
CA THR A 101 -9.25 -7.52 1.07
C THR A 101 -9.84 -8.92 0.86
N LEU A 102 -9.00 -9.95 0.70
CA LEU A 102 -9.45 -11.33 0.52
C LEU A 102 -10.16 -11.89 1.76
N GLY A 103 -9.91 -11.35 2.95
CA GLY A 103 -10.60 -11.75 4.18
C GLY A 103 -12.10 -11.42 4.15
N TYR A 104 -12.46 -10.29 3.55
CA TYR A 104 -13.85 -9.80 3.51
C TYR A 104 -14.76 -10.64 2.61
N ALA A 105 -14.21 -11.27 1.55
CA ALA A 105 -14.97 -12.10 0.62
C ALA A 105 -15.58 -13.36 1.26
N ARG A 106 -15.09 -13.80 2.44
CA ARG A 106 -15.64 -14.96 3.15
C ARG A 106 -16.87 -14.64 4.00
N ILE A 107 -17.11 -13.37 4.30
CA ILE A 107 -18.23 -12.92 5.15
C ILE A 107 -19.54 -12.94 4.35
N THR A 108 -19.50 -12.67 3.05
CA THR A 108 -20.69 -12.56 2.18
C THR A 108 -21.38 -13.90 1.87
N VAL A 109 -20.72 -15.05 2.08
CA VAL A 109 -21.30 -16.37 1.75
C VAL A 109 -22.20 -16.93 2.87
N ARG A 110 -22.25 -16.29 4.06
CA ARG A 110 -22.97 -16.84 5.22
C ARG A 110 -24.43 -16.36 5.39
N THR A 111 -24.94 -15.50 4.52
CA THR A 111 -26.29 -14.91 4.69
C THR A 111 -27.39 -15.49 3.81
N GLU A 112 -27.10 -16.45 2.92
CA GLU A 112 -28.12 -16.99 1.99
C GLU A 112 -28.81 -18.29 2.45
N ASP A 113 -28.38 -18.92 3.55
CA ASP A 113 -28.82 -20.29 3.88
C ASP A 113 -29.79 -20.45 5.07
N SER A 114 -30.39 -19.36 5.57
CA SER A 114 -31.35 -19.40 6.70
C SER A 114 -32.82 -19.23 6.30
N GLY A 115 -33.13 -19.26 5.00
CA GLY A 115 -34.47 -18.98 4.46
C GLY A 115 -35.26 -20.17 3.94
N ASN A 116 -35.21 -21.36 4.55
CA ASN A 116 -36.23 -22.39 4.32
C ASN A 116 -36.33 -23.41 5.47
N ARG A 117 -37.17 -23.12 6.47
CA ARG A 117 -37.81 -24.15 7.29
C ARG A 117 -39.26 -23.75 7.54
N ALA A 118 -40.15 -24.52 6.88
CA ALA A 118 -41.53 -24.89 7.20
C ALA A 118 -42.46 -23.84 7.83
#